data_AF-A0A831RUA0-F1
#
_entry.id   AF-A0A831RUA0-F1
#
_cell.length_a   1.000
_cell.length_b   1.000
_cell.length_c   1.000
_cell.angle_alpha   90.00
_cell.angle_beta   90.00
_cell.angle_gamma   90.00
#
_symmetry.space_group_name_H-M   'P 1'
#
loop_
_entity.id
_entity.type
_entity.pdbx_description
1 polymer ?
#
loop_
_entity_poly.entity_id
_entity_poly.type
_entity_poly.pdbx_seq_one_letter_code
_entity_poly.pdbx_strand_id
1 'polypeptide(L)'
;MTRRQFLSAAGVAATASSCLAFSSFAIGGARKKVVVVGGGIGGATAAKYLRMLDASIEVTLIEANSDYYTCFMSNEVLAGGRTIDSIR
;
A
#
# COMPACT_ATOMS: atom_id res chain seq x y z
N MET A 1 -26.99 -51.69 7.05
CA MET A 1 -26.25 -50.47 7.45
C MET A 1 -26.38 -50.32 8.96
N THR A 2 -25.30 -50.50 9.72
CA THR A 2 -25.36 -50.48 11.20
C THR A 2 -25.15 -49.07 11.77
N ARG A 3 -25.71 -48.76 12.96
CA ARG A 3 -25.58 -47.42 13.61
C ARG A 3 -24.12 -46.95 13.68
N ARG A 4 -23.18 -47.87 13.90
CA ARG A 4 -21.74 -47.61 13.96
C ARG A 4 -21.17 -47.16 12.61
N GLN A 5 -21.63 -47.73 11.50
CA GLN A 5 -21.23 -47.32 10.15
C GLN A 5 -21.77 -45.93 9.80
N PHE A 6 -23.00 -45.62 10.22
CA PHE A 6 -23.59 -44.29 10.03
C PHE A 6 -22.85 -43.19 10.81
N LEU A 7 -22.55 -43.44 12.09
CA LEU A 7 -21.77 -42.51 12.92
C LEU A 7 -20.34 -42.31 12.40
N SER A 8 -19.70 -43.38 11.92
CA SER A 8 -18.37 -43.28 11.30
C SER A 8 -18.39 -42.43 10.02
N ALA A 9 -19.41 -42.60 9.17
CA ALA A 9 -19.52 -41.82 7.94
C ALA A 9 -19.85 -40.34 8.22
N ALA A 10 -20.72 -40.07 9.20
CA ALA A 10 -21.07 -38.72 9.61
C ALA A 10 -19.87 -37.96 10.23
N GLY A 11 -19.05 -38.63 11.05
CA GLY A 11 -17.84 -38.03 11.65
C GLY A 11 -16.76 -37.68 10.62
N VAL A 12 -16.61 -38.49 9.57
CA VAL A 12 -15.69 -38.22 8.45
C VAL A 12 -16.21 -37.09 7.56
N ALA A 13 -17.52 -37.03 7.32
CA ALA A 13 -18.13 -35.93 6.56
C ALA A 13 -18.01 -34.57 7.27
N ALA A 14 -18.16 -34.54 8.59
CA ALA A 14 -18.04 -33.33 9.39
C ALA A 14 -16.61 -32.76 9.41
N THR A 15 -15.59 -33.62 9.50
CA THR A 15 -14.18 -33.21 9.49
C THR A 15 -13.68 -32.81 8.10
N ALA A 16 -14.17 -33.47 7.04
CA ALA A 16 -13.90 -33.05 5.66
C ALA A 16 -14.46 -31.64 5.33
N SER A 17 -15.59 -31.28 5.95
CA SER A 17 -16.23 -29.97 5.75
C SER A 17 -15.46 -28.82 6.43
N SER A 18 -14.76 -29.09 7.55
CA SER A 18 -13.96 -28.06 8.24
C SER A 18 -12.68 -27.67 7.50
N CYS A 19 -12.15 -28.54 6.63
CA CYS A 19 -10.98 -28.20 5.81
C CYS A 19 -11.32 -27.33 4.59
N LEU A 20 -12.58 -27.32 4.15
CA LEU A 20 -13.07 -26.46 3.06
C LEU A 20 -13.52 -25.07 3.54
N ALA A 21 -13.64 -24.88 4.86
CA ALA A 21 -13.98 -23.59 5.47
C ALA A 21 -12.77 -22.63 5.59
N PHE A 22 -11.54 -23.10 5.34
CA PHE A 22 -10.40 -22.22 5.13
C PHE A 22 -10.48 -21.64 3.73
N SER A 23 -11.26 -20.57 3.58
CA SER A 23 -11.22 -19.76 2.38
C SER A 23 -9.82 -19.13 2.26
N SER A 24 -9.02 -19.60 1.30
CA SER A 24 -7.79 -18.91 0.88
C SER A 24 -8.05 -17.47 0.37
N PHE A 25 -9.33 -17.08 0.24
CA PHE A 25 -9.79 -15.76 -0.15
C PHE A 25 -9.56 -14.65 0.90
N ALA A 26 -9.16 -14.97 2.13
CA ALA A 26 -8.83 -13.92 3.11
C ALA A 26 -7.47 -13.24 2.85
N ILE A 27 -6.62 -13.79 1.99
CA ILE A 27 -5.28 -13.24 1.67
C ILE A 27 -5.20 -12.75 0.21
N GLY A 28 -6.07 -13.25 -0.68
CA GLY A 28 -6.10 -12.87 -2.09
C GLY A 28 -6.98 -11.65 -2.38
N GLY A 29 -6.52 -10.44 -2.05
CA GLY A 29 -7.24 -9.22 -2.47
C GLY A 29 -6.88 -7.92 -1.76
N ALA A 30 -6.10 -7.96 -0.68
CA ALA A 30 -5.63 -6.74 -0.05
C ALA A 30 -4.61 -6.04 -0.97
N ARG A 31 -4.97 -4.86 -1.49
CA ARG A 31 -4.03 -4.00 -2.21
C ARG A 31 -2.83 -3.74 -1.30
N LYS A 32 -1.61 -3.92 -1.84
CA LYS A 32 -0.38 -3.59 -1.10
C LYS A 32 -0.45 -2.11 -0.72
N LYS A 33 -0.25 -1.77 0.56
CA LYS A 33 -0.33 -0.38 1.03
C LYS A 33 1.05 0.12 1.43
N VAL A 34 1.40 1.32 0.97
CA VAL A 34 2.67 1.98 1.33
C VAL A 34 2.36 3.41 1.77
N VAL A 35 2.92 3.80 2.92
CA VAL A 35 2.87 5.18 3.40
C VAL A 35 4.25 5.80 3.27
N VAL A 36 4.34 6.94 2.61
CA VAL A 36 5.56 7.75 2.45
C VAL A 36 5.42 8.98 3.32
N VAL A 37 6.35 9.18 4.26
CA VAL A 37 6.35 10.35 5.15
C VAL A 37 7.41 11.35 4.67
N GLY A 38 6.97 12.55 4.31
CA GLY A 38 7.77 13.63 3.73
C GLY A 38 7.61 13.75 2.21
N GLY A 39 7.22 14.93 1.75
CA GLY A 39 6.91 15.27 0.35
C GLY A 39 8.02 15.94 -0.44
N GLY A 40 9.26 15.97 0.08
CA GLY A 40 10.42 16.47 -0.67
C GLY A 40 10.83 15.56 -1.83
N ILE A 41 11.96 15.86 -2.49
CA ILE A 41 12.41 15.12 -3.70
C ILE A 41 12.37 13.60 -3.49
N GLY A 42 12.94 13.10 -2.40
CA GLY A 42 13.04 11.67 -2.15
C GLY A 42 11.68 11.00 -1.98
N GLY A 43 10.81 11.56 -1.15
CA GLY A 43 9.50 10.99 -0.87
C GLY A 43 8.54 11.10 -2.05
N ALA A 44 8.49 12.26 -2.72
CA ALA A 44 7.70 12.43 -3.93
C ALA A 44 8.16 11.48 -5.05
N THR A 45 9.49 11.31 -5.21
CA THR A 45 10.06 10.36 -6.17
C THR A 45 9.68 8.92 -5.82
N ALA A 46 9.86 8.49 -4.57
CA ALA A 46 9.50 7.15 -4.14
C ALA A 46 8.00 6.88 -4.37
N ALA A 47 7.12 7.80 -3.96
CA ALA A 47 5.68 7.66 -4.14
C ALA A 47 5.28 7.54 -5.62
N LYS A 48 5.86 8.41 -6.46
CA LYS A 48 5.65 8.40 -7.91
C LYS A 48 6.09 7.06 -8.53
N TYR A 49 7.31 6.64 -8.25
CA TYR A 49 7.87 5.42 -8.86
C TYR A 49 7.20 4.15 -8.34
N LEU A 50 6.77 4.10 -7.08
CA LEU A 50 5.97 2.98 -6.57
C LEU A 50 4.67 2.80 -7.38
N ARG A 51 3.94 3.89 -7.65
CA ARG A 51 2.72 3.85 -8.46
C ARG A 51 2.98 3.58 -9.94
N MET A 52 4.09 4.07 -10.49
CA MET A 52 4.47 3.84 -11.89
C MET A 52 4.88 2.39 -12.14
N LEU A 53 5.61 1.76 -11.21
CA LEU A 53 6.13 0.40 -11.36
C LEU A 53 5.08 -0.67 -11.01
N ASP A 54 4.19 -0.40 -10.05
CA ASP A 54 3.09 -1.29 -9.70
C ASP A 54 1.85 -0.47 -9.31
N ALA A 55 0.93 -0.32 -10.27
CA ALA A 55 -0.32 0.41 -10.07
C ALA A 55 -1.27 -0.24 -9.06
N SER A 56 -1.02 -1.49 -8.64
CA SER A 56 -1.80 -2.17 -7.61
C SER A 56 -1.46 -1.69 -6.18
N ILE A 57 -0.33 -0.99 -5.99
CA ILE A 57 0.11 -0.48 -4.68
C ILE A 57 -0.66 0.79 -4.32
N GLU A 58 -1.48 0.76 -3.27
CA GLU A 58 -2.08 1.95 -2.68
C GLU A 58 -1.00 2.77 -1.96
N VAL A 59 -0.66 3.94 -2.49
CA VAL A 59 0.39 4.81 -1.95
C VAL A 59 -0.25 6.04 -1.31
N THR A 60 0.05 6.27 -0.04
CA THR A 60 -0.34 7.46 0.72
C THR A 60 0.91 8.27 1.02
N LEU A 61 1.00 9.50 0.50
CA LEU A 61 2.08 10.44 0.84
C LEU A 61 1.57 11.44 1.88
N ILE A 62 2.30 11.58 2.98
CA ILE A 62 1.99 12.49 4.08
C ILE A 62 3.06 13.58 4.09
N GLU A 63 2.65 14.82 3.87
CA GLU A 63 3.50 16.02 3.94
C GLU A 63 2.71 17.12 4.66
N ALA A 64 3.41 17.91 5.48
CA ALA A 64 2.79 18.97 6.27
C ALA A 64 2.44 20.19 5.40
N ASN A 65 3.25 20.47 4.37
CA ASN A 65 3.11 21.63 3.49
C ASN A 65 2.45 21.25 2.16
N SER A 66 1.54 22.08 1.65
CA SER A 66 0.95 21.87 0.31
C SER A 66 1.96 22.04 -0.84
N ASP A 67 3.02 22.79 -0.57
CA ASP A 67 4.00 23.23 -1.55
C ASP A 67 5.42 22.90 -1.09
N TYR A 68 6.28 22.53 -2.03
CA TYR A 68 7.65 22.12 -1.74
C TYR A 68 8.64 23.10 -2.35
N TYR A 69 9.14 24.02 -1.55
CA TYR A 69 10.19 24.92 -2.01
C TYR A 69 11.56 24.23 -2.06
N THR A 70 12.22 24.29 -3.21
CA THR A 70 13.52 23.64 -3.41
C THR A 70 14.63 24.40 -2.68
N CYS A 71 15.39 23.68 -1.85
CA CYS A 71 16.59 24.26 -1.23
C CYS A 71 17.67 24.53 -2.28
N PHE A 72 17.81 23.65 -3.26
CA PHE A 72 18.64 23.92 -4.43
C PHE A 72 18.05 25.08 -5.23
N MET A 73 18.91 25.94 -5.77
CA MET A 73 18.56 27.22 -6.43
C MET A 73 17.98 28.31 -5.51
N SER A 74 17.75 28.05 -4.21
CA SER A 74 17.28 29.09 -3.27
C SER A 74 18.25 30.27 -3.12
N ASN A 75 19.56 30.04 -3.30
CA ASN A 75 20.55 31.11 -3.31
C ASN A 75 20.33 32.13 -4.43
N GLU A 76 19.78 31.73 -5.59
CA GLU A 76 19.46 32.67 -6.68
C GLU A 76 18.29 33.58 -6.31
N VAL A 77 17.36 33.08 -5.50
CA VAL A 77 16.25 33.89 -4.96
C VAL A 77 16.79 34.92 -3.97
N LEU A 78 17.68 34.51 -3.07
CA LEU A 78 18.32 35.43 -2.11
C LEU A 78 19.19 36.48 -2.82
N ALA A 79 19.83 36.11 -3.94
CA ALA A 79 20.61 37.03 -4.76
C ALA A 79 19.75 37.94 -5.66
N GLY A 80 18.42 37.78 -5.67
CA GLY A 80 17.50 38.57 -6.51
C GLY A 80 17.46 38.17 -7.99
N GLY A 81 18.12 37.09 -8.39
CA GLY A 81 18.14 36.59 -9.77
C GLY A 81 16.92 35.73 -10.14
N ARG A 82 16.09 35.37 -9.15
CA ARG A 82 14.97 34.44 -9.30
C ARG A 82 13.84 34.80 -8.33
N THR A 83 12.60 34.50 -8.70
CA THR A 83 11.44 34.66 -7.81
C THR A 83 11.24 33.44 -6.92
N ILE A 84 10.72 33.65 -5.71
CA ILE A 84 10.42 32.55 -4.77
C ILE A 84 9.46 31.52 -5.36
N ASP A 85 8.47 31.96 -6.15
CA ASP A 85 7.49 31.08 -6.79
C ASP A 85 8.12 30.15 -7.84
N SER A 86 9.28 30.49 -8.40
CA SER A 86 9.93 29.65 -9.40
C SER A 86 10.71 28.46 -8.81
N ILE A 87 10.84 28.41 -7.48
CA ILE A 87 11.40 27.28 -6.75
C ILE A 87 10.35 26.57 -5.88
N ARG A 88 9.06 26.87 -6.09
CA ARG A 88 7.92 26.23 -5.40
C ARG A 88 7.65 24.82 -5.89
#